data_AF-A0A7K3XG72-F1
#
_entry.id   AF-A0A7K3XG72-F1
#
_cell.length_a   1.000
_cell.length_b   1.000
_cell.length_c   1.000
_cell.angle_alpha   90.00
_cell.angle_beta   90.00
_cell.angle_gamma   90.00
#
_symmetry.space_group_name_H-M   'P 1'
#
loop_
_entity.id
_entity.type
_entity.pdbx_description
1 polymer ?
#
loop_
_entity_poly.entity_id
_entity_poly.type
_entity_poly.pdbx_seq_one_letter_code
_entity_poly.pdbx_strand_id
1 'polypeptide(L)'
;MLQIVTYYKINYRKCSTRVSGFLTFSAYLLVLLTTIPSVGYAQNEPEYDEISVFFNVQKVGGADLSAVIRDETVYLPVVDIFSFLKIKNNPSAQLDSITGFFINQQSTYVIDKQNKKITYQDKVYNLKSDDIIQTETNLYLRSPLFGQIFGLNCTFSFRSLSVMLDTKLELPIIREMRQEQMRANINKLKGEVK
;
A
#
# COMPACT_ATOMS: atom_id res chain seq x y z
N MET A 1 60.96 77.24 23.42
CA MET A 1 59.89 76.46 24.09
C MET A 1 59.21 75.64 23.02
N LEU A 2 59.55 74.35 22.89
CA LEU A 2 58.72 73.18 23.30
C LEU A 2 57.41 73.10 22.48
N GLN A 3 57.10 72.04 21.73
CA GLN A 3 57.22 70.63 22.10
C GLN A 3 57.50 69.66 20.93
N ILE A 4 58.11 68.55 21.33
CA ILE A 4 58.35 67.31 20.59
C ILE A 4 57.05 66.50 20.54
N VAL A 5 56.66 66.02 19.36
CA VAL A 5 55.67 64.93 19.22
C VAL A 5 56.37 63.72 18.62
N THR A 6 56.56 62.71 19.45
CA THR A 6 57.19 61.43 19.16
C THR A 6 56.18 60.52 18.45
N TYR A 7 56.42 60.19 17.18
CA TYR A 7 55.61 59.19 16.46
C TYR A 7 56.22 57.78 16.62
N TYR A 8 55.45 56.87 17.22
CA TYR A 8 55.79 55.46 17.35
C TYR A 8 55.60 54.74 16.01
N LYS A 9 56.68 54.27 15.39
CA LYS A 9 56.63 53.52 14.13
C LYS A 9 56.49 52.02 14.41
N ILE A 10 55.28 51.50 14.27
CA ILE A 10 54.99 50.06 14.38
C ILE A 10 55.54 49.34 13.14
N ASN A 11 56.47 48.42 13.37
CA ASN A 11 57.07 47.57 12.34
C ASN A 11 56.18 46.33 12.13
N TYR A 12 55.40 46.30 11.05
CA TYR A 12 54.76 45.07 10.59
C TYR A 12 55.77 44.24 9.80
N ARG A 13 56.17 43.09 10.34
CA ARG A 13 56.89 42.07 9.58
C ARG A 13 55.98 41.58 8.46
N LYS A 14 56.37 41.86 7.22
CA LYS A 14 55.74 41.34 6.01
C LYS A 14 55.97 39.83 5.97
N CYS A 15 54.98 39.04 6.41
CA CYS A 15 55.00 37.60 6.26
C CYS A 15 54.86 37.27 4.77
N SER A 16 55.97 36.90 4.13
CA SER A 16 56.01 36.46 2.74
C SER A 16 55.55 35.02 2.66
N THR A 17 54.24 34.80 2.63
CA THR A 17 53.65 33.50 2.31
C THR A 17 53.63 33.32 0.80
N ARG A 18 54.68 32.68 0.26
CA ARG A 18 54.70 32.17 -1.12
C ARG A 18 53.86 30.89 -1.17
N VAL A 19 52.54 31.05 -1.09
CA VAL A 19 51.60 29.92 -1.25
C VAL A 19 51.58 29.57 -2.73
N SER A 20 51.85 28.31 -3.07
CA SER A 20 51.86 27.84 -4.45
C SER A 20 50.47 28.01 -5.06
N GLY A 21 50.38 28.53 -6.30
CA GLY A 21 49.10 28.75 -6.98
C GLY A 21 48.25 27.49 -7.12
N PHE A 22 48.85 26.31 -6.97
CA PHE A 22 48.18 25.02 -6.96
C PHE A 22 47.29 24.80 -5.72
N LEU A 23 47.73 25.27 -4.54
CA LEU A 23 46.96 25.17 -3.29
C LEU A 23 45.77 26.14 -3.27
N THR A 24 45.93 27.32 -3.85
CA THR A 24 44.82 28.28 -3.97
C THR A 24 43.82 27.83 -5.02
N PHE A 25 44.28 27.20 -6.11
CA PHE A 25 43.41 26.64 -7.13
C PHE A 25 42.63 25.42 -6.64
N SER A 26 43.26 24.54 -5.84
CA SER A 26 42.56 23.39 -5.25
C SER A 26 41.50 23.83 -4.24
N ALA A 27 41.76 24.88 -3.46
CA ALA A 27 40.78 25.46 -2.55
C ALA A 27 39.58 26.07 -3.29
N TYR A 28 39.82 26.75 -4.42
CA TYR A 28 38.74 27.30 -5.25
C TYR A 28 37.91 26.21 -5.94
N LEU A 29 38.54 25.13 -6.39
CA LEU A 29 37.88 23.97 -6.98
C LEU A 29 36.99 23.26 -5.95
N LEU A 30 37.45 23.14 -4.70
CA LEU A 30 36.71 22.48 -3.63
C LEU A 30 35.50 23.31 -3.17
N VAL A 31 35.59 24.63 -3.20
CA VAL A 31 34.46 25.56 -2.95
C VAL A 31 33.45 25.53 -4.11
N LEU A 32 33.90 25.35 -5.36
CA LEU A 32 33.02 25.24 -6.51
C LEU A 32 32.16 23.96 -6.45
N LEU A 33 32.75 22.85 -6.00
CA LEU A 33 32.08 21.54 -5.89
C LEU A 33 30.97 21.49 -4.83
N THR A 34 30.98 22.35 -3.80
CA THR A 34 29.96 22.36 -2.74
C THR A 34 28.74 23.24 -3.03
N THR A 35 28.75 24.00 -4.15
CA THR A 35 27.67 24.94 -4.49
C THR A 35 26.67 24.42 -5.52
N ILE A 36 26.76 23.15 -5.92
CA ILE A 36 25.76 22.54 -6.81
C ILE A 36 24.49 22.26 -6.00
N PRO A 37 23.36 22.94 -6.24
CA PRO A 37 22.11 22.61 -5.57
C PRO A 37 21.68 21.23 -6.05
N SER A 38 21.73 20.23 -5.16
CA SER A 38 21.10 18.95 -5.40
C SER A 38 19.58 19.16 -5.34
N VAL A 39 18.95 19.31 -6.51
CA VAL A 39 17.49 19.17 -6.62
C VAL A 39 17.18 17.70 -6.36
N GLY A 40 16.92 17.38 -5.10
CA GLY A 40 16.39 16.08 -4.72
C GLY A 40 14.96 15.97 -5.22
N TYR A 41 14.74 15.14 -6.23
CA TYR A 41 13.40 14.67 -6.54
C TYR A 41 13.00 13.69 -5.42
N ALA A 42 12.40 14.21 -4.34
CA ALA A 42 11.57 13.37 -3.50
C ALA A 42 10.45 12.85 -4.40
N GLN A 43 10.35 11.54 -4.58
CA GLN A 43 9.24 10.95 -5.32
C GLN A 43 7.96 11.37 -4.60
N ASN A 44 7.09 12.14 -5.28
CA ASN A 44 5.73 12.37 -4.80
C ASN A 44 5.00 11.03 -4.89
N GLU A 45 5.27 10.12 -3.97
CA GLU A 45 4.41 8.99 -3.76
C GLU A 45 3.07 9.52 -3.27
N PRO A 46 1.95 9.14 -3.89
CA PRO A 46 0.64 9.47 -3.37
C PRO A 46 0.55 8.99 -1.92
N GLU A 47 0.25 9.92 -1.02
CA GLU A 47 0.06 9.63 0.40
C GLU A 47 -1.17 8.74 0.55
N TYR A 48 -0.96 7.52 1.05
CA TYR A 48 -2.00 6.53 1.30
C TYR A 48 -2.06 6.26 2.80
N ASP A 49 -3.26 6.38 3.37
CA ASP A 49 -3.49 5.99 4.75
C ASP A 49 -3.95 4.53 4.78
N GLU A 50 -3.05 3.63 5.19
CA GLU A 50 -3.40 2.27 5.58
C GLU A 50 -4.05 2.27 6.96
N ILE A 51 -5.32 1.87 7.01
CA ILE A 51 -6.12 1.85 8.23
C ILE A 51 -6.71 0.46 8.46
N SER A 52 -6.76 0.05 9.73
CA SER A 52 -7.46 -1.18 10.11
C SER A 52 -8.97 -0.95 10.07
N VAL A 53 -9.69 -1.74 9.27
CA VAL A 53 -11.14 -1.70 9.15
C VAL A 53 -11.75 -3.06 9.46
N PHE A 54 -12.89 -3.06 10.14
CA PHE A 54 -13.60 -4.31 10.43
C PHE A 54 -14.43 -4.73 9.22
N PHE A 55 -14.07 -5.85 8.60
CA PHE A 55 -14.80 -6.47 7.49
C PHE A 55 -15.84 -7.46 8.01
N ASN A 56 -17.12 -7.15 7.83
CA ASN A 56 -18.23 -7.96 8.31
C ASN A 56 -18.97 -8.63 7.14
N VAL A 57 -19.10 -9.94 7.22
CA VAL A 57 -19.88 -10.77 6.30
C VAL A 57 -21.12 -11.27 7.01
N GLN A 58 -22.29 -10.92 6.46
CA GLN A 58 -23.57 -11.33 7.04
C GLN A 58 -23.63 -12.84 7.28
N LYS A 59 -24.02 -13.23 8.50
CA LYS A 59 -24.20 -14.63 8.94
C LYS A 59 -22.92 -15.47 9.06
N VAL A 60 -21.75 -14.89 8.77
CA VAL A 60 -20.44 -15.55 8.90
C VAL A 60 -19.67 -14.97 10.07
N GLY A 61 -19.66 -13.64 10.20
CA GLY A 61 -18.81 -12.92 11.14
C GLY A 61 -17.89 -11.97 10.40
N GLY A 62 -16.80 -11.54 11.03
CA GLY A 62 -15.88 -10.60 10.42
C GLY A 62 -14.44 -10.75 10.86
N ALA A 63 -13.56 -9.97 10.23
CA ALA A 63 -12.13 -9.89 10.51
C ALA A 63 -11.63 -8.47 10.28
N ASP A 64 -10.52 -8.12 10.91
CA ASP A 64 -9.83 -6.85 10.66
C ASP A 64 -8.98 -6.96 9.40
N LEU A 65 -9.09 -5.96 8.52
CA LEU A 65 -8.34 -5.85 7.28
C LEU A 65 -7.58 -4.51 7.23
N SER A 66 -6.37 -4.49 6.68
CA SER A 66 -5.70 -3.23 6.35
C SER A 66 -6.30 -2.69 5.06
N ALA A 67 -7.13 -1.66 5.12
CA ALA A 67 -7.69 -0.97 3.96
C ALA A 67 -6.92 0.32 3.69
N VAL A 68 -6.89 0.74 2.43
CA VAL A 68 -6.30 2.02 2.03
C VAL A 68 -7.41 3.03 1.78
N ILE A 69 -7.27 4.22 2.37
CA ILE A 69 -8.11 5.37 2.04
C ILE A 69 -7.27 6.38 1.26
N ARG A 70 -7.82 6.84 0.14
CA ARG A 70 -7.31 8.03 -0.55
C ARG A 70 -8.48 8.96 -0.85
N ASP A 71 -8.36 10.20 -0.39
CA ASP A 71 -9.42 11.21 -0.44
C ASP A 71 -10.68 10.70 0.30
N GLU A 72 -11.72 10.36 -0.45
CA GLU A 72 -12.97 9.77 0.06
C GLU A 72 -13.23 8.38 -0.54
N THR A 73 -12.21 7.78 -1.14
CA THR A 73 -12.31 6.46 -1.78
C THR A 73 -11.62 5.41 -0.92
N VAL A 74 -12.35 4.32 -0.68
CA VAL A 74 -11.83 3.16 0.04
C VAL A 74 -11.43 2.05 -0.93
N TYR A 75 -10.24 1.53 -0.67
CA TYR A 75 -9.60 0.44 -1.37
C TYR A 75 -9.41 -0.72 -0.41
N LEU A 76 -9.79 -1.91 -0.86
CA LEU A 76 -9.79 -3.10 -0.02
C LEU A 76 -8.75 -4.10 -0.50
N PRO A 77 -8.03 -4.77 0.42
CA PRO A 77 -7.01 -5.75 0.08
C PRO A 77 -7.68 -6.98 -0.56
N VAL A 78 -7.33 -7.25 -1.82
CA VAL A 78 -7.96 -8.33 -2.59
C VAL A 78 -7.61 -9.69 -1.99
N VAL A 79 -6.34 -9.90 -1.66
CA VAL A 79 -5.83 -11.16 -1.12
C VAL A 79 -6.54 -11.51 0.18
N ASP A 80 -6.67 -10.54 1.08
CA ASP A 80 -7.18 -10.79 2.43
C ASP A 80 -8.68 -11.07 2.40
N ILE A 81 -9.46 -10.29 1.62
CA ILE A 81 -10.89 -10.54 1.43
C ILE A 81 -11.10 -11.92 0.81
N PHE A 82 -10.38 -12.25 -0.27
CA PHE A 82 -10.58 -13.53 -0.94
C PHE A 82 -10.15 -14.69 -0.06
N SER A 83 -9.06 -14.56 0.70
CA SER A 83 -8.61 -15.57 1.64
C SER A 83 -9.60 -15.77 2.79
N PHE A 84 -10.14 -14.69 3.36
CA PHE A 84 -11.20 -14.74 4.39
C PHE A 84 -12.46 -15.45 3.87
N LEU A 85 -12.87 -15.15 2.64
CA LEU A 85 -14.02 -15.80 2.00
C LEU A 85 -13.73 -17.23 1.50
N LYS A 86 -12.50 -17.72 1.70
CA LYS A 86 -11.99 -19.01 1.19
C LYS A 86 -12.11 -19.14 -0.33
N ILE A 87 -11.98 -18.03 -1.04
CA ILE A 87 -11.86 -17.96 -2.49
C ILE A 87 -10.39 -18.20 -2.84
N LYS A 88 -10.15 -19.15 -3.77
CA LYS A 88 -8.78 -19.48 -4.17
C LYS A 88 -8.16 -18.27 -4.87
N ASN A 89 -7.04 -17.81 -4.33
CA ASN A 89 -6.22 -16.74 -4.86
C ASN A 89 -4.74 -17.15 -4.80
N ASN A 90 -3.97 -16.71 -5.78
CA ASN A 90 -2.54 -16.92 -5.94
C ASN A 90 -1.94 -15.58 -6.41
N PRO A 91 -1.46 -14.73 -5.48
CA PRO A 91 -0.76 -13.51 -5.83
C PRO A 91 0.60 -13.81 -6.50
N SER A 92 1.03 -12.95 -7.41
CA SER A 92 2.39 -12.97 -7.98
C SER A 92 3.42 -12.60 -6.93
N ALA A 93 4.69 -12.96 -7.17
CA ALA A 93 5.79 -12.62 -6.27
C ALA A 93 5.97 -11.10 -6.09
N GLN A 94 5.58 -10.32 -7.11
CA GLN A 94 5.67 -8.86 -7.12
C GLN A 94 4.38 -8.19 -6.65
N LEU A 95 3.33 -8.92 -6.25
CA LEU A 95 2.01 -8.38 -5.86
C LEU A 95 1.36 -7.46 -6.92
N ASP A 96 1.70 -7.67 -8.19
CA ASP A 96 1.17 -6.90 -9.33
C ASP A 96 0.04 -7.63 -10.07
N SER A 97 -0.15 -8.92 -9.77
CA SER A 97 -1.19 -9.76 -10.36
C SER A 97 -1.71 -10.77 -9.35
N ILE A 98 -3.00 -11.06 -9.40
CA ILE A 98 -3.64 -12.11 -8.60
C ILE A 98 -4.46 -13.00 -9.52
N THR A 99 -4.21 -14.30 -9.43
CA THR A 99 -4.92 -15.31 -10.22
C THR A 99 -5.68 -16.27 -9.32
N GLY A 100 -6.75 -16.85 -9.83
CA GLY A 100 -7.50 -17.84 -9.06
C GLY A 100 -8.80 -18.25 -9.71
N PHE A 101 -9.70 -18.81 -8.89
CA PHE A 101 -11.06 -19.13 -9.31
C PHE A 101 -12.06 -18.77 -8.24
N PHE A 102 -13.25 -18.36 -8.68
CA PHE A 102 -14.30 -17.80 -7.84
C PHE A 102 -15.41 -18.83 -7.61
N ILE A 103 -15.43 -19.43 -6.41
CA ILE A 103 -16.38 -20.48 -5.98
C ILE A 103 -16.19 -21.81 -6.72
N ASN A 104 -16.22 -21.79 -8.06
CA ASN A 104 -16.07 -22.94 -8.96
C ASN A 104 -14.77 -22.82 -9.77
N GLN A 105 -14.16 -23.95 -10.13
CA GLN A 105 -12.88 -23.98 -10.85
C GLN A 105 -12.95 -23.39 -12.27
N GLN A 106 -14.13 -23.42 -12.89
CA GLN A 106 -14.38 -22.84 -14.21
C GLN A 106 -14.50 -21.31 -14.17
N SER A 107 -14.80 -20.74 -13.00
CA SER A 107 -14.97 -19.30 -12.81
C SER A 107 -13.62 -18.64 -12.52
N THR A 108 -12.67 -18.76 -13.45
CA THR A 108 -11.32 -18.22 -13.28
C THR A 108 -11.32 -16.69 -13.31
N TYR A 109 -10.36 -16.10 -12.59
CA TYR A 109 -10.11 -14.66 -12.65
C TYR A 109 -8.61 -14.36 -12.67
N VAL A 110 -8.29 -13.20 -13.26
CA VAL A 110 -6.96 -12.59 -13.27
C VAL A 110 -7.15 -11.10 -13.02
N ILE A 111 -6.56 -10.59 -11.94
CA ILE A 111 -6.49 -9.16 -11.64
C ILE A 111 -5.07 -8.73 -11.97
N ASP A 112 -4.90 -7.88 -12.97
CA ASP A 112 -3.58 -7.49 -13.49
C ASP A 112 -3.42 -5.97 -13.43
N LYS A 113 -2.58 -5.51 -12.50
CA LYS A 113 -2.30 -4.09 -12.31
C LYS A 113 -1.48 -3.51 -13.46
N GLN A 114 -0.50 -4.25 -13.97
CA GLN A 114 0.40 -3.77 -15.02
C GLN A 114 -0.39 -3.46 -16.30
N ASN A 115 -1.27 -4.38 -16.70
CA ASN A 115 -2.13 -4.23 -17.87
C ASN A 115 -3.45 -3.49 -17.56
N LYS A 116 -3.65 -3.04 -16.30
CA LYS A 116 -4.84 -2.35 -15.81
C LYS A 116 -6.14 -3.03 -16.26
N LYS A 117 -6.24 -4.33 -16.04
CA LYS A 117 -7.41 -5.11 -16.44
C LYS A 117 -7.73 -6.22 -15.45
N ILE A 118 -9.01 -6.53 -15.32
CA ILE A 118 -9.48 -7.72 -14.64
C ILE A 118 -10.16 -8.61 -15.68
N THR A 119 -9.76 -9.87 -15.73
CA THR A 119 -10.46 -10.90 -16.51
C THR A 119 -11.22 -11.78 -15.55
N TYR A 120 -12.52 -11.98 -15.76
CA TYR A 120 -13.37 -12.86 -14.96
C TYR A 120 -14.38 -13.57 -15.86
N GLN A 121 -14.37 -14.92 -15.86
CA GLN A 121 -15.23 -15.74 -16.73
C GLN A 121 -15.18 -15.28 -18.21
N ASP A 122 -13.97 -15.14 -18.75
CA ASP A 122 -13.69 -14.67 -20.11
C ASP A 122 -14.15 -13.24 -20.46
N LYS A 123 -14.70 -12.51 -19.48
CA LYS A 123 -15.01 -11.08 -19.63
C LYS A 123 -13.85 -10.24 -19.15
N VAL A 124 -13.50 -9.22 -19.94
CA VAL A 124 -12.43 -8.28 -19.63
C VAL A 124 -13.04 -6.96 -19.15
N TYR A 125 -12.58 -6.50 -18.00
CA TYR A 125 -12.93 -5.24 -17.37
C TYR A 125 -11.67 -4.36 -17.37
N ASN A 126 -11.68 -3.26 -18.12
CA ASN A 126 -10.58 -2.31 -18.12
C ASN A 126 -10.64 -1.43 -16.88
N LEU A 127 -9.53 -1.31 -16.17
CA LEU A 127 -9.40 -0.52 -14.97
C LEU A 127 -8.85 0.87 -15.30
N LYS A 128 -9.32 1.88 -14.56
CA LYS A 128 -8.67 3.19 -14.54
C LYS A 128 -7.42 3.13 -13.67
N SER A 129 -6.54 4.12 -13.83
CA SER A 129 -5.31 4.21 -13.03
C SER A 129 -5.56 4.31 -11.53
N ASP A 130 -6.74 4.78 -11.12
CA ASP A 130 -7.15 4.99 -9.74
C ASP A 130 -8.05 3.86 -9.20
N ASP A 131 -8.30 2.80 -9.96
CA ASP A 131 -9.15 1.68 -9.53
C ASP A 131 -8.40 0.60 -8.77
N ILE A 132 -7.08 0.52 -8.97
CA ILE A 132 -6.20 -0.48 -8.38
C ILE A 132 -4.94 0.20 -7.83
N ILE A 133 -4.61 -0.11 -6.58
CA ILE A 133 -3.44 0.41 -5.88
C ILE A 133 -2.62 -0.78 -5.41
N GLN A 134 -1.30 -0.64 -5.40
CA GLN A 134 -0.40 -1.61 -4.84
C GLN A 134 0.46 -0.89 -3.82
N THR A 135 0.56 -1.45 -2.63
CA THR A 135 1.52 -1.04 -1.61
C THR A 135 2.59 -2.13 -1.48
N GLU A 136 3.49 -1.98 -0.52
CA GLU A 136 4.50 -3.00 -0.22
C GLU A 136 3.87 -4.32 0.27
N THR A 137 2.68 -4.25 0.87
CA THR A 137 2.06 -5.36 1.59
C THR A 137 0.95 -6.06 0.80
N ASN A 138 0.18 -5.33 -0.01
CA ASN A 138 -0.97 -5.90 -0.69
C ASN A 138 -1.31 -5.23 -2.04
N LEU A 139 -2.24 -5.86 -2.76
CA LEU A 139 -2.89 -5.31 -3.94
C LEU A 139 -4.34 -4.98 -3.59
N TYR A 140 -4.70 -3.73 -3.79
CA TYR A 140 -5.96 -3.15 -3.35
C TYR A 140 -6.83 -2.79 -4.55
N LEU A 141 -8.12 -3.07 -4.41
CA LEU A 141 -9.12 -2.76 -5.42
C LEU A 141 -10.15 -1.81 -4.83
N ARG A 142 -10.64 -0.87 -5.62
CA ARG A 142 -11.72 0.03 -5.19
C ARG A 142 -12.95 -0.77 -4.76
N SER A 143 -13.52 -0.46 -3.59
CA SER A 143 -14.66 -1.20 -3.00
C SER A 143 -15.81 -1.51 -3.96
N PRO A 144 -16.29 -0.58 -4.82
CA PRO A 144 -17.41 -0.85 -5.74
C PRO A 144 -17.12 -1.93 -6.79
N LEU A 145 -15.86 -2.17 -7.15
CA LEU A 145 -15.50 -3.13 -8.19
C LEU A 145 -15.68 -4.58 -7.73
N PHE A 146 -15.60 -4.84 -6.43
CA PHE A 146 -15.96 -6.15 -5.86
C PHE A 146 -17.42 -6.51 -6.19
N GLY A 147 -18.32 -5.54 -6.07
CA GLY A 147 -19.73 -5.72 -6.40
C GLY A 147 -19.96 -5.88 -7.90
N GLN A 148 -19.36 -4.99 -8.69
CA GLN A 148 -19.56 -4.95 -10.14
C GLN A 148 -19.03 -6.18 -10.87
N ILE A 149 -17.86 -6.70 -10.45
CA ILE A 149 -17.18 -7.79 -11.15
C ILE A 149 -17.52 -9.15 -10.52
N PHE A 150 -17.52 -9.24 -9.20
CA PHE A 150 -17.62 -10.51 -8.48
C PHE A 150 -18.97 -10.71 -7.76
N GLY A 151 -19.86 -9.71 -7.77
CA GLY A 151 -21.13 -9.77 -7.02
C GLY A 151 -20.94 -9.71 -5.50
N LEU A 152 -19.82 -9.12 -5.04
CA LEU A 152 -19.48 -8.93 -3.63
C LEU A 152 -19.68 -7.45 -3.25
N ASN A 153 -20.88 -7.06 -2.83
CA ASN A 153 -21.18 -5.66 -2.56
C ASN A 153 -20.59 -5.23 -1.22
N CYS A 154 -19.48 -4.49 -1.28
CA CYS A 154 -18.79 -3.96 -0.11
C CYS A 154 -19.24 -2.51 0.15
N THR A 155 -19.92 -2.28 1.27
CA THR A 155 -20.35 -0.95 1.72
C THR A 155 -19.48 -0.50 2.87
N PHE A 156 -18.70 0.56 2.67
CA PHE A 156 -17.84 1.12 3.72
C PHE A 156 -18.57 2.20 4.52
N SER A 157 -18.32 2.21 5.83
CA SER A 157 -18.77 3.25 6.75
C SER A 157 -17.55 3.90 7.40
N PHE A 158 -17.28 5.16 7.04
CA PHE A 158 -16.22 5.97 7.65
C PHE A 158 -16.44 6.16 9.16
N ARG A 159 -17.70 6.25 9.61
CA ARG A 159 -18.04 6.47 11.01
C ARG A 159 -17.60 5.30 11.90
N SER A 160 -17.76 4.09 11.42
CA SER A 160 -17.47 2.86 12.18
C SER A 160 -16.21 2.16 11.71
N LEU A 161 -15.50 2.73 10.71
CA LEU A 161 -14.34 2.12 10.04
C LEU A 161 -14.58 0.65 9.72
N SER A 162 -15.75 0.37 9.12
CA SER A 162 -16.21 -0.99 8.88
C SER A 162 -16.71 -1.15 7.46
N VAL A 163 -16.42 -2.31 6.87
CA VAL A 163 -16.93 -2.73 5.57
C VAL A 163 -17.99 -3.79 5.80
N MET A 164 -19.19 -3.59 5.29
CA MET A 164 -20.23 -4.61 5.27
C MET A 164 -20.30 -5.25 3.89
N LEU A 165 -20.10 -6.57 3.83
CA LEU A 165 -20.30 -7.38 2.64
C LEU A 165 -21.75 -7.88 2.59
N ASP A 166 -22.44 -7.55 1.51
CA ASP A 166 -23.70 -8.16 1.12
C ASP A 166 -23.55 -8.93 -0.20
N THR A 167 -23.96 -10.20 -0.19
CA THR A 167 -23.97 -11.03 -1.38
C THR A 167 -25.05 -12.09 -1.30
N LYS A 168 -25.62 -12.44 -2.45
CA LYS A 168 -26.57 -13.54 -2.62
C LYS A 168 -25.87 -14.86 -2.96
N LEU A 169 -24.54 -14.83 -3.13
CA LEU A 169 -23.75 -15.96 -3.55
C LEU A 169 -23.51 -16.93 -2.38
N GLU A 170 -23.54 -18.22 -2.66
CA GLU A 170 -23.12 -19.23 -1.67
C GLU A 170 -21.59 -19.31 -1.60
N LEU A 171 -21.02 -18.50 -0.70
CA LEU A 171 -19.57 -18.42 -0.51
C LEU A 171 -19.02 -19.74 0.07
N PRO A 172 -17.78 -20.14 -0.29
CA PRO A 172 -17.16 -21.36 0.23
C PRO A 172 -17.12 -21.41 1.77
N ILE A 173 -16.82 -20.28 2.41
CA ILE A 173 -16.84 -20.16 3.88
C ILE A 173 -18.20 -20.52 4.49
N ILE A 174 -19.31 -20.10 3.88
CA ILE A 174 -20.67 -20.41 4.37
C ILE A 174 -20.94 -21.91 4.25
N ARG A 175 -20.50 -22.53 3.16
CA ARG A 175 -20.68 -23.97 2.93
C ARG A 175 -19.94 -24.80 3.98
N GLU A 176 -18.71 -24.40 4.32
CA GLU A 176 -17.90 -25.09 5.32
C GLU A 176 -18.49 -24.95 6.72
N MET A 177 -18.90 -23.74 7.11
CA MET A 177 -19.58 -23.51 8.39
C MET A 177 -20.85 -24.36 8.54
N ARG A 178 -21.68 -24.48 7.49
CA ARG A 178 -22.86 -25.35 7.52
C ARG A 178 -22.47 -26.82 7.72
N GLN A 179 -21.41 -27.28 7.07
CA GLN A 179 -20.94 -28.67 7.22
C GLN A 179 -20.44 -28.94 8.64
N GLU A 180 -19.70 -28.02 9.24
CA GLU A 180 -19.25 -28.11 10.63
C GLU A 180 -20.42 -28.16 11.61
N GLN A 181 -21.44 -27.32 11.42
CA GLN A 181 -22.66 -27.33 12.24
C GLN A 181 -23.41 -28.67 12.14
N MET A 182 -23.55 -29.23 10.92
CA MET A 182 -24.17 -30.54 10.73
C MET A 182 -23.39 -31.64 11.45
N ARG A 183 -22.06 -31.63 11.36
CA ARG A 183 -21.20 -32.60 12.08
C ARG A 183 -21.35 -32.47 13.59
N ALA A 184 -21.33 -31.25 14.12
CA ALA A 184 -21.51 -30.98 15.55
C ALA A 184 -22.89 -31.47 16.05
N ASN A 185 -23.94 -31.28 15.26
CA ASN A 185 -25.29 -31.75 15.60
C ASN A 185 -25.37 -33.28 15.61
N ILE A 186 -24.77 -33.97 14.65
CA ILE A 186 -24.71 -35.44 14.63
C ILE A 186 -23.95 -35.96 15.87
N ASN A 187 -22.84 -35.33 16.25
CA ASN A 187 -22.08 -35.74 17.43
C ASN A 187 -22.89 -35.58 18.73
N LYS A 188 -23.64 -34.47 18.85
CA LYS A 188 -24.55 -34.25 19.98
C LYS A 188 -25.68 -35.29 20.05
N LEU A 189 -26.25 -35.66 18.90
CA LEU A 189 -27.31 -36.69 18.82
C LEU A 189 -26.80 -38.10 19.13
N LYS A 190 -25.51 -38.38 18.90
CA LYS A 190 -24.87 -39.68 19.19
C LYS A 190 -24.41 -39.84 20.65
N GLY A 191 -24.56 -38.83 21.50
CA GLY A 191 -24.25 -38.93 22.93
C GLY A 191 -22.76 -38.96 23.26
N GLU A 192 -21.88 -38.65 22.32
CA GLU A 192 -20.44 -38.45 22.58
C GLU A 192 -20.22 -37.06 23.20
N VAL A 193 -20.63 -36.92 24.47
CA VAL A 193 -20.21 -35.79 25.30
C VAL A 193 -18.95 -36.24 26.03
N LYS A 194 -17.81 -35.63 25.70
CA LYS A 194 -16.63 -35.63 26.58
C LYS A 194 -16.80 -34.60 27.68
#